data_AF-A0A2H5VHU1-F1
#
_entry.id   AF-A0A2H5VHU1-F1
#
_cell.length_a   1.000
_cell.length_b   1.000
_cell.length_c   1.000
_cell.angle_alpha   90.00
_cell.angle_beta   90.00
_cell.angle_gamma   90.00
#
_symmetry.space_group_name_H-M   'P 1'
#
loop_
_entity.id
_entity.type
_entity.pdbx_description
1 polymer ?
#
loop_
_entity_poly.entity_id
_entity_poly.type
_entity_poly.pdbx_seq_one_letter_code
_entity_poly.pdbx_strand_id
1 'polypeptide(L)'
;MTMMRTRVLSGVVLLVCAVLLPAHATITARLSDLSLKPGEKIEYDFTPTTTGEIVLKVVLRTSPATVRVQLFLEDKTVIDQMGSATQTAKTEISEADLGRPWRLIVTNLGQDTVAGRFELTYPRRFCKEIATQYKVKVSYEIGTELEDLHCQQLYNTLRSLPSDHLKRLREIRAREPDLYLYGQYFPPSVIELPGLRAGRTFTLVAYHELGHLAHFTRSTSDQEDRWERLYNESGRDPDNFARDPIDRSLYAMTNHYEDFAVTYSAYIADSQVYISEAITRSQRNKPLLLQKFKLITEYFRHTVENQTKVYIYRVGTEAPIPTIYRASVPLTADGLPDFTAPIQWESF
;
A
#
# COMPACT_ATOMS: atom_id res chain seq x y z
N MET A 1 53.60 32.26 35.90
CA MET A 1 53.05 31.65 34.67
C MET A 1 52.57 30.24 35.01
N THR A 2 51.39 29.89 34.48
CA THR A 2 50.78 28.55 34.36
C THR A 2 50.37 27.80 35.63
N MET A 3 49.10 28.00 35.99
CA MET A 3 48.26 27.13 36.83
C MET A 3 48.06 25.76 36.15
N MET A 4 48.26 24.66 36.88
CA MET A 4 47.67 23.35 36.54
C MET A 4 46.34 23.20 37.29
N ARG A 5 45.23 23.22 36.54
CA ARG A 5 43.91 22.78 37.01
C ARG A 5 43.63 21.43 36.35
N THR A 6 43.71 20.36 37.13
CA THR A 6 43.23 19.03 36.77
C THR A 6 41.70 19.03 36.85
N ARG A 7 41.02 18.97 35.70
CA ARG A 7 39.58 18.73 35.62
C ARG A 7 39.35 17.23 35.46
N VAL A 8 38.79 16.62 36.48
CA VAL A 8 38.17 15.28 36.41
C VAL A 8 36.84 15.47 35.66
N LEU A 9 36.77 14.99 34.42
CA LEU A 9 35.52 14.85 33.68
C LEU A 9 34.99 13.43 33.92
N SER A 10 34.10 13.29 34.89
CA SER A 10 33.22 12.12 35.00
C SER A 10 32.23 12.15 33.83
N GLY A 11 32.50 11.36 32.80
CA GLY A 11 31.55 11.09 31.73
C GLY A 11 30.45 10.16 32.23
N VAL A 12 29.29 10.73 32.60
CA VAL A 12 28.06 9.97 32.74
C VAL A 12 27.61 9.59 31.33
N VAL A 13 27.85 8.34 30.94
CA VAL A 13 27.21 7.74 29.77
C VAL A 13 25.73 7.55 30.13
N LEU A 14 24.90 8.50 29.72
CA LEU A 14 23.45 8.35 29.73
C LEU A 14 23.10 7.31 28.66
N LEU A 15 23.04 6.05 29.09
CA LEU A 15 22.46 4.97 28.31
C LEU A 15 20.96 5.28 28.21
N VAL A 16 20.56 6.02 27.19
CA VAL A 16 19.16 6.13 26.80
C VAL A 16 18.79 4.77 26.24
N CYS A 17 18.34 3.87 27.11
CA CYS A 17 17.49 2.76 26.72
C CYS A 17 16.23 3.40 26.13
N ALA A 18 16.27 3.66 24.82
CA ALA A 18 15.06 3.82 24.05
C ALA A 18 14.27 2.54 24.26
N VAL A 19 13.28 2.58 25.15
CA VAL A 19 12.24 1.58 25.20
C VAL A 19 11.63 1.62 23.81
N LEU A 20 12.04 0.68 22.97
CA LEU A 20 11.34 0.33 21.74
C LEU A 20 9.96 -0.14 22.23
N LEU A 21 9.04 0.81 22.38
CA LEU A 21 7.63 0.48 22.44
C LEU A 21 7.42 -0.42 21.23
N PRO A 22 6.95 -1.66 21.40
CA PRO A 22 6.67 -2.51 20.26
C PRO A 22 5.79 -1.66 19.36
N ALA A 23 6.20 -1.43 18.11
CA ALA A 23 5.38 -0.71 17.18
C ALA A 23 4.09 -1.52 17.10
N HIS A 24 3.04 -1.06 17.78
CA HIS A 24 1.75 -1.72 17.71
C HIS A 24 1.31 -1.46 16.29
N ALA A 25 1.41 -2.49 15.45
CA ALA A 25 0.86 -2.48 14.10
C ALA A 25 -0.67 -2.51 14.22
N THR A 26 -1.25 -1.45 14.80
CA THR A 26 -2.69 -1.27 14.87
C THR A 26 -3.16 -0.94 13.46
N ILE A 27 -3.80 -1.91 12.83
CA ILE A 27 -4.46 -1.76 11.55
C ILE A 27 -5.87 -1.28 11.85
N THR A 28 -6.18 -0.03 11.54
CA THR A 28 -7.56 0.45 11.61
C THR A 28 -8.36 -0.35 10.60
N ALA A 29 -9.14 -1.35 11.03
CA ALA A 29 -9.87 -2.28 10.16
C ALA A 29 -11.22 -1.74 9.72
N ARG A 30 -11.85 -0.89 10.55
CA ARG A 30 -13.08 -0.18 10.23
C ARG A 30 -13.06 1.20 10.85
N LEU A 31 -13.59 2.14 10.10
CA LEU A 31 -13.98 3.45 10.57
C LEU A 31 -15.44 3.71 10.23
N SER A 32 -16.21 4.32 11.13
CA SER A 32 -17.55 4.79 10.80
C SER A 32 -17.95 5.98 11.64
N ASP A 33 -18.59 6.95 10.99
CA ASP A 33 -19.42 7.90 11.71
C ASP A 33 -20.64 7.18 12.29
N LEU A 34 -21.07 7.66 13.44
CA LEU A 34 -22.24 7.17 14.19
C LEU A 34 -23.30 8.26 14.18
N SER A 35 -24.53 7.88 13.85
CA SER A 35 -25.74 8.65 14.09
C SER A 35 -26.83 7.65 14.46
N LEU A 36 -27.08 7.49 15.75
CA LEU A 36 -28.00 6.49 16.31
C LEU A 36 -29.13 7.18 17.09
N LYS A 37 -30.38 6.99 16.69
CA LYS A 37 -31.54 7.42 17.49
C LYS A 37 -31.69 6.55 18.74
N PRO A 38 -32.50 6.96 19.73
CA PRO A 38 -32.77 6.16 20.92
C PRO A 38 -33.20 4.73 20.57
N GLY A 39 -32.52 3.72 21.13
CA GLY A 39 -32.79 2.30 20.90
C GLY A 39 -32.27 1.75 19.57
N GLU A 40 -31.75 2.57 18.66
CA GLU A 40 -31.09 2.08 17.45
C GLU A 40 -29.74 1.46 17.77
N LYS A 41 -29.35 0.49 16.94
CA LYS A 41 -28.06 -0.18 16.99
C LYS A 41 -27.41 -0.22 15.62
N ILE A 42 -26.08 -0.19 15.61
CA ILE A 42 -25.29 -0.69 14.50
C ILE A 42 -24.79 -2.09 14.83
N GLU A 43 -24.74 -2.93 13.80
CA GLU A 43 -24.14 -4.25 13.86
C GLU A 43 -23.06 -4.34 12.78
N TYR A 44 -21.98 -5.01 13.12
CA TYR A 44 -20.85 -5.17 12.21
C TYR A 44 -20.17 -6.51 12.45
N ASP A 45 -20.16 -7.35 11.42
CA ASP A 45 -19.53 -8.66 11.44
C ASP A 45 -18.11 -8.58 10.88
N PHE A 46 -17.19 -9.32 11.48
CA PHE A 46 -15.81 -9.41 11.02
C PHE A 46 -15.19 -10.76 11.34
N THR A 47 -14.14 -11.14 10.61
CA THR A 47 -13.44 -12.41 10.82
C THR A 47 -11.94 -12.15 10.83
N PRO A 48 -11.31 -12.19 12.01
CA PRO A 48 -9.87 -12.05 12.14
C PRO A 48 -9.12 -13.27 11.61
N THR A 49 -7.96 -13.05 10.99
CA THR A 49 -7.19 -14.11 10.31
C THR A 49 -5.79 -14.33 10.88
N THR A 50 -5.45 -13.63 11.97
CA THR A 50 -4.23 -13.90 12.75
C THR A 50 -4.43 -13.47 14.20
N THR A 51 -3.53 -13.86 15.10
CA THR A 51 -3.63 -13.51 16.52
C THR A 51 -3.29 -12.04 16.75
N GLY A 52 -3.84 -11.48 17.83
CA GLY A 52 -3.60 -10.08 18.19
C GLY A 52 -4.77 -9.42 18.92
N GLU A 53 -4.66 -8.12 19.14
CA GLU A 53 -5.65 -7.33 19.86
C GLU A 53 -6.79 -6.89 18.92
N ILE A 54 -8.04 -7.07 19.36
CA ILE A 54 -9.20 -6.34 18.87
C ILE A 54 -9.35 -5.08 19.72
N VAL A 55 -9.33 -3.91 19.09
CA VAL A 55 -9.52 -2.62 19.75
C VAL A 55 -10.71 -1.92 19.12
N LEU A 56 -11.72 -1.63 19.92
CA LEU A 56 -12.78 -0.71 19.55
C LEU A 56 -12.62 0.59 20.32
N LYS A 57 -12.56 1.70 19.60
CA LYS A 57 -12.62 3.05 20.15
C LYS A 57 -13.89 3.73 19.68
N VAL A 58 -14.73 4.18 20.61
CA VAL A 58 -15.93 4.97 20.31
C VAL A 58 -15.74 6.37 20.89
N VAL A 59 -15.96 7.39 20.07
CA VAL A 59 -15.87 8.80 20.44
C VAL A 59 -17.20 9.46 20.08
N LEU A 60 -17.94 9.93 21.08
CA LEU A 60 -19.24 10.58 20.94
C LEU A 60 -19.07 12.10 20.95
N ARG A 61 -19.88 12.80 20.15
CA ARG A 61 -19.86 14.27 20.01
C ARG A 61 -20.78 14.96 21.02
N THR A 62 -21.83 14.29 21.48
CA THR A 62 -22.85 14.87 22.37
C THR A 62 -22.70 14.35 23.80
N SER A 63 -22.87 15.23 24.78
CA SER A 63 -22.98 14.90 26.20
C SER A 63 -24.36 15.37 26.71
N PRO A 64 -25.14 14.55 27.43
CA PRO A 64 -24.84 13.20 27.92
C PRO A 64 -25.39 12.10 26.99
N ALA A 65 -24.61 11.64 26.01
CA ALA A 65 -24.94 10.41 25.27
C ALA A 65 -24.69 9.17 26.14
N THR A 66 -25.39 8.06 25.93
CA THR A 66 -25.03 6.76 26.55
C THR A 66 -25.16 5.66 25.51
N VAL A 67 -24.07 4.93 25.29
CA VAL A 67 -24.04 3.80 24.36
C VAL A 67 -23.61 2.53 25.08
N ARG A 68 -24.14 1.39 24.63
CA ARG A 68 -23.66 0.06 24.97
C ARG A 68 -22.85 -0.50 23.82
N VAL A 69 -21.64 -0.96 24.12
CA VAL A 69 -20.80 -1.73 23.20
C VAL A 69 -20.81 -3.17 23.63
N GLN A 70 -21.11 -4.05 22.69
CA GLN A 70 -21.03 -5.49 22.87
C GLN A 70 -20.18 -6.09 21.76
N LEU A 71 -19.29 -7.00 22.14
CA LEU A 71 -18.50 -7.78 21.21
C LEU A 71 -18.80 -9.25 21.43
N PHE A 72 -19.16 -9.94 20.36
CA PHE A 72 -19.50 -11.36 20.36
C PHE A 72 -18.48 -12.14 19.53
N LEU A 73 -18.11 -13.30 20.02
CA LEU A 73 -17.50 -14.37 19.25
C LEU A 73 -18.62 -15.38 18.98
N GLU A 74 -19.07 -15.47 17.73
CA GLU A 74 -20.32 -16.15 17.36
C GLU A 74 -21.50 -15.60 18.20
N ASP A 75 -22.03 -16.42 19.11
CA ASP A 75 -23.11 -16.04 20.02
C ASP A 75 -22.63 -15.78 21.47
N LYS A 76 -21.35 -15.95 21.75
CA LYS A 76 -20.77 -15.73 23.09
C LYS A 76 -20.36 -14.28 23.26
N THR A 77 -20.95 -13.59 24.24
CA THR A 77 -20.50 -12.25 24.63
C THR A 77 -19.10 -12.29 25.22
N VAL A 78 -18.18 -11.54 24.61
CA VAL A 78 -16.78 -11.37 25.05
C VAL A 78 -16.60 -10.03 25.77
N ILE A 79 -17.23 -8.97 25.25
CA ILE A 79 -17.23 -7.63 25.85
C ILE A 79 -18.67 -7.16 25.97
N ASP A 80 -18.99 -6.54 27.10
CA ASP A 80 -20.24 -5.81 27.33
C ASP A 80 -19.94 -4.58 28.20
N GLN A 81 -19.97 -3.40 27.60
CA GLN A 81 -19.58 -2.14 28.26
C GLN A 81 -20.60 -1.05 27.97
N MET A 82 -20.84 -0.18 28.95
CA MET A 82 -21.68 1.02 28.81
C MET A 82 -20.85 2.26 29.13
N GLY A 83 -21.01 3.33 28.33
CA GLY A 83 -20.25 4.57 28.50
C GLY A 83 -20.88 5.77 27.79
N SER A 84 -20.41 6.98 28.11
CA SER A 84 -21.13 8.22 27.79
C SER A 84 -20.41 9.31 26.98
N ALA A 85 -19.11 9.16 26.66
CA ALA A 85 -18.39 10.17 25.87
C ALA A 85 -17.25 9.61 25.02
N THR A 86 -16.31 8.89 25.62
CA THR A 86 -15.27 8.14 24.90
C THR A 86 -15.04 6.84 25.64
N GLN A 87 -15.06 5.74 24.91
CA GLN A 87 -14.83 4.41 25.46
C GLN A 87 -13.90 3.62 24.55
N THR A 88 -13.05 2.81 25.16
CA THR A 88 -12.15 1.90 24.45
C THR A 88 -12.36 0.50 25.02
N ALA A 89 -12.78 -0.41 24.17
CA ALA A 89 -12.94 -1.82 24.48
C ALA A 89 -11.80 -2.61 23.81
N LYS A 90 -11.21 -3.55 24.56
CA LYS A 90 -10.06 -4.34 24.12
C LYS A 90 -10.28 -5.81 24.48
N THR A 91 -9.92 -6.69 23.56
CA THR A 91 -9.81 -8.15 23.80
C THR A 91 -8.71 -8.70 22.90
N GLU A 92 -8.24 -9.90 23.18
CA GLU A 92 -7.27 -10.59 22.34
C GLU A 92 -7.91 -11.76 21.59
N ILE A 93 -7.32 -12.07 20.44
CA ILE A 93 -7.67 -13.20 19.59
C ILE A 93 -6.63 -14.29 19.80
N SER A 94 -7.10 -15.44 20.27
CA SER A 94 -6.28 -16.63 20.42
C SER A 94 -6.23 -17.43 19.11
N GLU A 95 -5.28 -18.36 19.01
CA GLU A 95 -5.19 -19.30 17.88
C GLU A 95 -6.50 -20.11 17.68
N ALA A 96 -7.23 -20.39 18.76
CA ALA A 96 -8.50 -21.11 18.71
C ALA A 96 -9.67 -20.27 18.15
N ASP A 97 -9.49 -18.96 18.06
CA ASP A 97 -10.53 -18.02 17.61
C ASP A 97 -10.34 -17.53 16.16
N LEU A 98 -9.27 -17.98 15.49
CA LEU A 98 -8.94 -17.58 14.12
C LEU A 98 -9.97 -18.12 13.12
N GLY A 99 -10.38 -17.28 12.16
CA GLY A 99 -11.34 -17.66 11.13
C GLY A 99 -12.79 -17.81 11.63
N ARG A 100 -13.04 -17.57 12.92
CA ARG A 100 -14.40 -17.60 13.49
C ARG A 100 -15.04 -16.21 13.37
N PRO A 101 -16.37 -16.14 13.14
CA PRO A 101 -17.06 -14.87 12.98
C PRO A 101 -17.20 -14.14 14.32
N TRP A 102 -16.87 -12.85 14.30
CA TRP A 102 -17.08 -11.91 15.39
C TRP A 102 -18.14 -10.90 15.00
N ARG A 103 -18.85 -10.38 15.98
CA ARG A 103 -19.89 -9.36 15.79
C ARG A 103 -19.76 -8.25 16.80
N LEU A 104 -19.65 -7.02 16.32
CA LEU A 104 -19.73 -5.80 17.09
C LEU A 104 -21.17 -5.28 17.06
N ILE A 105 -21.71 -4.93 18.24
CA ILE A 105 -22.98 -4.22 18.36
C ILE A 105 -22.75 -2.95 19.17
N VAL A 106 -23.15 -1.80 18.62
CA VAL A 106 -23.18 -0.52 19.36
C VAL A 106 -24.63 -0.04 19.40
N THR A 107 -25.19 0.07 20.60
CA THR A 107 -26.60 0.45 20.82
C THR A 107 -26.67 1.79 21.55
N ASN A 108 -27.54 2.70 21.08
CA ASN A 108 -27.86 3.91 21.83
C ASN A 108 -28.89 3.60 22.93
N LEU A 109 -28.48 3.76 24.19
CA LEU A 109 -29.34 3.57 25.36
C LEU A 109 -29.91 4.88 25.92
N GLY A 110 -29.50 6.03 25.36
CA GLY A 110 -29.97 7.35 25.76
C GLY A 110 -31.34 7.69 25.19
N GLN A 111 -31.85 8.86 25.60
CA GLN A 111 -33.10 9.42 25.09
C GLN A 111 -32.92 10.37 23.90
N ASP A 112 -31.67 10.74 23.60
CA ASP A 112 -31.31 11.62 22.49
C ASP A 112 -30.56 10.86 21.39
N THR A 113 -30.58 11.41 20.17
CA THR A 113 -29.74 10.92 19.08
C THR A 113 -28.26 11.11 19.43
N VAL A 114 -27.49 10.04 19.31
CA VAL A 114 -26.05 10.03 19.56
C VAL A 114 -25.32 10.18 18.23
N ALA A 115 -24.54 11.24 18.11
CA ALA A 115 -23.61 11.43 17.01
C ALA A 115 -22.17 11.16 17.47
N GLY A 116 -21.36 10.51 16.64
CA GLY A 116 -20.02 10.10 17.05
C GLY A 116 -19.22 9.48 15.91
N ARG A 117 -18.17 8.76 16.29
CA ARG A 117 -17.37 7.91 15.41
C ARG A 117 -16.92 6.69 16.18
N PHE A 118 -16.90 5.53 15.53
CA PHE A 118 -16.18 4.38 16.04
C PHE A 118 -15.04 3.99 15.10
N GLU A 119 -14.01 3.42 15.71
CA GLU A 119 -12.85 2.84 15.07
C GLU A 119 -12.67 1.43 15.63
N LEU A 120 -12.78 0.43 14.76
CA LEU A 120 -12.51 -0.96 15.12
C LEU A 120 -11.22 -1.39 14.43
N THR A 121 -10.31 -1.94 15.22
CA THR A 121 -9.03 -2.52 14.79
C THR A 121 -9.06 -3.99 15.13
N TYR A 122 -8.78 -4.85 14.16
CA TYR A 122 -8.58 -6.29 14.39
C TYR A 122 -7.52 -6.83 13.43
N PRO A 123 -6.79 -7.89 13.83
CA PRO A 123 -5.66 -8.38 13.07
C PRO A 123 -6.09 -9.19 11.84
N ARG A 124 -5.69 -8.72 10.66
CA ARG A 124 -5.71 -9.46 9.40
C ARG A 124 -4.28 -9.83 9.05
N ARG A 125 -4.01 -11.11 8.74
CA ARG A 125 -2.65 -11.66 8.61
C ARG A 125 -1.75 -10.78 7.74
N PHE A 126 -2.11 -10.62 6.47
CA PHE A 126 -1.24 -9.94 5.51
C PHE A 126 -1.19 -8.44 5.72
N CYS A 127 -2.28 -7.80 6.16
CA CYS A 127 -2.24 -6.38 6.51
C CYS A 127 -1.37 -6.11 7.75
N LYS A 128 -1.30 -7.08 8.69
CA LYS A 128 -0.38 -7.03 9.84
C LYS A 128 1.06 -7.22 9.40
N GLU A 129 1.32 -8.13 8.48
CA GLU A 129 2.65 -8.33 7.89
C GLU A 129 3.10 -7.05 7.16
N ILE A 130 2.22 -6.41 6.38
CA ILE A 130 2.50 -5.12 5.72
C ILE A 130 2.90 -4.05 6.74
N ALA A 131 2.05 -3.81 7.74
CA ALA A 131 2.29 -2.78 8.73
C ALA A 131 3.56 -3.04 9.56
N THR A 132 3.83 -4.32 9.87
CA THR A 132 5.00 -4.70 10.67
C THR A 132 6.30 -4.58 9.89
N GLN A 133 6.33 -5.12 8.67
CA GLN A 133 7.53 -5.23 7.85
C GLN A 133 7.89 -3.89 7.18
N TYR A 134 6.89 -3.18 6.66
CA TYR A 134 7.11 -1.95 5.88
C TYR A 134 6.86 -0.67 6.66
N LYS A 135 6.34 -0.76 7.89
CA LYS A 135 5.97 0.41 8.73
C LYS A 135 4.95 1.33 8.03
N VAL A 136 4.06 0.72 7.23
CA VAL A 136 2.99 1.39 6.48
C VAL A 136 1.68 1.23 7.24
N LYS A 137 0.94 2.32 7.42
CA LYS A 137 -0.42 2.26 7.93
C LYS A 137 -1.36 1.70 6.86
N VAL A 138 -2.20 0.73 7.20
CA VAL A 138 -3.30 0.32 6.33
C VAL A 138 -4.60 0.81 6.97
N SER A 139 -5.39 1.58 6.22
CA SER A 139 -6.63 2.19 6.70
C SER A 139 -7.76 2.10 5.68
N TYR A 140 -8.99 2.37 6.11
CA TYR A 140 -10.19 2.22 5.29
C TYR A 140 -11.18 3.35 5.57
N GLU A 141 -11.92 3.76 4.54
CA GLU A 141 -13.18 4.48 4.68
C GLU A 141 -14.30 3.58 5.20
N ILE A 142 -15.43 4.20 5.52
CA ILE A 142 -16.60 3.51 6.01
C ILE A 142 -17.13 2.60 4.90
N GLY A 143 -17.08 1.28 5.09
CA GLY A 143 -17.65 0.33 4.13
C GLY A 143 -16.64 -0.33 3.19
N THR A 144 -15.36 0.01 3.29
CA THR A 144 -14.41 -0.16 2.17
C THR A 144 -13.24 -1.08 2.48
N GLU A 145 -13.47 -2.04 3.37
CA GLU A 145 -12.41 -2.84 3.94
C GLU A 145 -11.74 -3.75 2.93
N LEU A 146 -10.41 -3.82 3.00
CA LEU A 146 -9.66 -4.79 2.21
C LEU A 146 -9.83 -6.18 2.81
N GLU A 147 -10.47 -7.07 2.06
CA GLU A 147 -10.45 -8.52 2.34
C GLU A 147 -9.02 -9.06 2.45
N ASP A 148 -8.88 -10.22 3.09
CA ASP A 148 -7.56 -10.86 3.27
C ASP A 148 -6.83 -11.10 1.95
N LEU A 149 -7.57 -11.40 0.87
CA LEU A 149 -7.02 -11.56 -0.48
C LEU A 149 -6.38 -10.25 -0.99
N HIS A 150 -6.99 -9.09 -0.73
CA HIS A 150 -6.40 -7.80 -1.09
C HIS A 150 -5.15 -7.51 -0.26
N CYS A 151 -5.21 -7.77 1.06
CA CYS A 151 -4.04 -7.63 1.92
C CYS A 151 -2.89 -8.54 1.45
N GLN A 152 -3.19 -9.77 1.01
CA GLN A 152 -2.20 -10.70 0.46
C GLN A 152 -1.59 -10.18 -0.84
N GLN A 153 -2.41 -9.69 -1.77
CA GLN A 153 -1.93 -9.07 -3.01
C GLN A 153 -1.02 -7.89 -2.74
N LEU A 154 -1.43 -6.96 -1.86
CA LEU A 154 -0.60 -5.84 -1.45
C LEU A 154 0.72 -6.31 -0.83
N TYR A 155 0.67 -7.32 0.03
CA TYR A 155 1.88 -7.85 0.65
C TYR A 155 2.86 -8.41 -0.40
N ASN A 156 2.36 -9.16 -1.37
CA ASN A 156 3.15 -9.70 -2.47
C ASN A 156 3.71 -8.58 -3.37
N THR A 157 2.89 -7.57 -3.69
CA THR A 157 3.29 -6.37 -4.42
C THR A 157 4.43 -5.62 -3.72
N LEU A 158 4.33 -5.40 -2.41
CA LEU A 158 5.38 -4.71 -1.64
C LEU A 158 6.64 -5.58 -1.51
N ARG A 159 6.51 -6.91 -1.43
CA ARG A 159 7.66 -7.83 -1.36
C ARG A 159 8.41 -7.97 -2.67
N SER A 160 7.72 -7.87 -3.79
CA SER A 160 8.36 -7.97 -5.09
C SER A 160 9.21 -6.74 -5.40
N LEU A 161 8.91 -5.57 -4.83
CA LEU A 161 9.61 -4.33 -5.17
C LEU A 161 10.95 -4.18 -4.44
N PRO A 162 11.91 -3.45 -5.01
CA PRO A 162 13.09 -3.01 -4.28
C PRO A 162 12.66 -2.11 -3.11
N SER A 163 13.26 -2.30 -1.93
CA SER A 163 12.81 -1.64 -0.68
C SER A 163 12.82 -0.11 -0.77
N ASP A 164 13.69 0.43 -1.62
CA ASP A 164 13.91 1.84 -1.80
C ASP A 164 12.85 2.50 -2.72
N HIS A 165 12.02 1.70 -3.42
CA HIS A 165 10.76 2.15 -4.04
C HIS A 165 9.65 2.41 -3.02
N LEU A 166 9.80 1.90 -1.80
CA LEU A 166 8.81 1.99 -0.74
C LEU A 166 9.20 2.98 0.37
N LYS A 167 10.39 3.61 0.28
CA LYS A 167 11.06 4.35 1.37
C LYS A 167 10.23 5.47 1.99
N ARG A 168 9.22 5.98 1.29
CA ARG A 168 8.32 7.04 1.77
C ARG A 168 6.85 6.64 1.83
N LEU A 169 6.50 5.40 1.51
CA LEU A 169 5.13 4.94 1.68
C LEU A 169 4.76 5.00 3.18
N ARG A 170 3.70 5.73 3.51
CA ARG A 170 3.21 5.89 4.89
C ARG A 170 1.85 5.28 5.09
N GLU A 171 0.97 5.34 4.10
CA GLU A 171 -0.38 4.84 4.22
C GLU A 171 -0.86 4.20 2.90
N ILE A 172 -1.52 3.04 3.03
CA ILE A 172 -2.38 2.45 2.00
C ILE A 172 -3.80 2.59 2.53
N ARG A 173 -4.64 3.34 1.83
CA ARG A 173 -6.02 3.59 2.24
C ARG A 173 -6.98 2.97 1.23
N ALA A 174 -7.92 2.17 1.69
CA ALA A 174 -9.00 1.71 0.82
C ALA A 174 -10.21 2.65 0.91
N ARG A 175 -10.86 2.86 -0.23
CA ARG A 175 -11.98 3.80 -0.38
C ARG A 175 -13.16 3.15 -1.07
N GLU A 176 -14.30 3.84 -1.04
CA GLU A 176 -15.49 3.35 -1.73
C GLU A 176 -15.20 3.24 -3.23
N PRO A 177 -15.80 2.28 -3.95
CA PRO A 177 -15.64 2.21 -5.39
C PRO A 177 -15.99 3.55 -6.04
N ASP A 178 -15.08 4.05 -6.88
CA ASP A 178 -15.30 5.24 -7.70
C ASP A 178 -15.48 4.79 -9.16
N LEU A 179 -16.47 5.37 -9.86
CA LEU A 179 -16.77 5.02 -11.25
C LEU A 179 -15.69 5.48 -12.23
N TYR A 180 -14.83 6.42 -11.83
CA TYR A 180 -13.85 7.06 -12.70
C TYR A 180 -12.41 6.89 -12.21
N LEU A 181 -12.20 6.30 -11.03
CA LEU A 181 -10.91 6.24 -10.38
C LEU A 181 -10.61 4.83 -9.88
N TYR A 182 -9.57 4.22 -10.43
CA TYR A 182 -9.10 2.90 -10.00
C TYR A 182 -8.09 2.97 -8.85
N GLY A 183 -7.34 4.06 -8.75
CA GLY A 183 -6.33 4.31 -7.72
C GLY A 183 -5.99 5.79 -7.67
N GLN A 184 -5.39 6.23 -6.56
CA GLN A 184 -4.90 7.60 -6.46
C GLN A 184 -3.71 7.72 -5.51
N TYR A 185 -2.65 8.36 -5.98
CA TYR A 185 -1.52 8.75 -5.17
C TYR A 185 -1.70 10.16 -4.62
N PHE A 186 -1.57 10.31 -3.31
CA PHE A 186 -1.47 11.59 -2.63
C PHE A 186 -0.02 11.82 -2.19
N PRO A 187 0.70 12.73 -2.87
CA PRO A 187 2.07 13.01 -2.53
C PRO A 187 2.23 13.46 -1.07
N PRO A 188 3.32 13.06 -0.40
CA PRO A 188 4.43 12.26 -0.92
C PRO A 188 4.37 10.77 -0.52
N SER A 189 3.24 10.26 0.00
CA SER A 189 3.32 9.03 0.81
C SER A 189 2.06 8.20 0.99
N VAL A 190 0.93 8.58 0.39
CA VAL A 190 -0.33 7.85 0.57
C VAL A 190 -0.80 7.34 -0.78
N ILE A 191 -1.17 6.06 -0.84
CA ILE A 191 -1.91 5.50 -1.98
C ILE A 191 -3.33 5.18 -1.54
N GLU A 192 -4.30 5.52 -2.37
CA GLU A 192 -5.71 5.21 -2.19
C GLU A 192 -6.15 4.17 -3.23
N LEU A 193 -6.91 3.18 -2.79
CA LEU A 193 -7.42 2.08 -3.61
C LEU A 193 -8.96 2.03 -3.50
N PRO A 194 -9.69 2.66 -4.42
CA PRO A 194 -11.15 2.68 -4.46
C PRO A 194 -11.75 1.31 -4.86
N GLY A 195 -12.28 0.57 -3.88
CA GLY A 195 -13.29 -0.49 -4.07
C GLY A 195 -13.02 -1.61 -5.09
N LEU A 196 -11.78 -1.78 -5.56
CA LEU A 196 -11.43 -2.76 -6.57
C LEU A 196 -11.47 -4.18 -5.99
N ARG A 197 -12.07 -5.12 -6.73
CA ARG A 197 -12.00 -6.54 -6.39
C ARG A 197 -10.57 -7.06 -6.52
N ALA A 198 -10.20 -7.95 -5.60
CA ALA A 198 -8.94 -8.66 -5.65
C ALA A 198 -8.77 -9.35 -7.00
N GLY A 199 -7.60 -9.14 -7.61
CA GLY A 199 -7.28 -9.69 -8.92
C GLY A 199 -6.07 -9.01 -9.56
N ARG A 200 -5.83 -9.34 -10.82
CA ARG A 200 -4.77 -8.71 -11.63
C ARG A 200 -4.93 -7.20 -11.73
N THR A 201 -6.14 -6.70 -11.93
CA THR A 201 -6.41 -5.26 -11.98
C THR A 201 -6.01 -4.55 -10.69
N PHE A 202 -6.45 -5.06 -9.53
CA PHE A 202 -6.06 -4.51 -8.23
C PHE A 202 -4.53 -4.47 -8.06
N THR A 203 -3.85 -5.55 -8.43
CA THR A 203 -2.38 -5.65 -8.35
C THR A 203 -1.69 -4.61 -9.24
N LEU A 204 -2.14 -4.44 -10.49
CA LEU A 204 -1.56 -3.49 -11.42
C LEU A 204 -1.84 -2.03 -11.06
N VAL A 205 -3.03 -1.74 -10.53
CA VAL A 205 -3.36 -0.43 -9.98
C VAL A 205 -2.44 -0.10 -8.81
N ALA A 206 -2.22 -1.06 -7.89
CA ALA A 206 -1.28 -0.84 -6.79
C ALA A 206 0.14 -0.52 -7.31
N TYR A 207 0.62 -1.20 -8.37
CA TYR A 207 1.89 -0.84 -9.00
C TYR A 207 1.89 0.51 -9.71
N HIS A 208 0.78 0.90 -10.32
CA HIS A 208 0.62 2.22 -10.92
C HIS A 208 0.80 3.31 -9.84
N GLU A 209 0.09 3.22 -8.71
CA GLU A 209 0.22 4.18 -7.62
C GLU A 209 1.59 4.16 -6.95
N LEU A 210 2.21 2.99 -6.84
CA LEU A 210 3.60 2.87 -6.39
C LEU A 210 4.60 3.42 -7.42
N GLY A 211 4.23 3.47 -8.70
CA GLY A 211 4.97 4.16 -9.75
C GLY A 211 5.01 5.66 -9.52
N HIS A 212 3.85 6.27 -9.19
CA HIS A 212 3.81 7.66 -8.73
C HIS A 212 4.71 7.87 -7.49
N LEU A 213 4.60 7.02 -6.46
CA LEU A 213 5.47 7.09 -5.29
C LEU A 213 6.96 7.03 -5.67
N ALA A 214 7.35 6.09 -6.52
CA ALA A 214 8.74 5.95 -6.96
C ALA A 214 9.22 7.20 -7.69
N HIS A 215 8.40 7.74 -8.60
CA HIS A 215 8.70 8.97 -9.33
C HIS A 215 8.92 10.15 -8.37
N PHE A 216 8.04 10.39 -7.42
CA PHE A 216 8.18 11.54 -6.52
C PHE A 216 9.27 11.42 -5.45
N THR A 217 9.81 10.21 -5.21
CA THR A 217 10.64 9.96 -4.03
C THR A 217 12.01 9.39 -4.33
N ARG A 218 12.24 8.93 -5.56
CA ARG A 218 13.52 8.38 -6.01
C ARG A 218 14.15 9.12 -7.17
N SER A 219 13.35 9.79 -8.00
CA SER A 219 13.89 10.43 -9.19
C SER A 219 14.93 11.47 -8.81
N THR A 220 16.05 11.44 -9.52
CA THR A 220 16.97 12.57 -9.49
C THR A 220 16.43 13.68 -10.40
N SER A 221 16.87 14.92 -10.20
CA SER A 221 16.48 16.02 -11.09
C SER A 221 16.82 15.75 -12.55
N ASP A 222 17.94 15.06 -12.83
CA ASP A 222 18.28 14.62 -14.21
C ASP A 222 17.24 13.63 -14.78
N GLN A 223 16.79 12.68 -13.98
CA GLN A 223 15.78 11.72 -14.42
C GLN A 223 14.42 12.38 -14.64
N GLU A 224 14.02 13.30 -13.76
CA GLU A 224 12.79 14.09 -13.92
C GLU A 224 12.84 14.93 -15.21
N ASP A 225 13.93 15.69 -15.42
CA ASP A 225 14.12 16.52 -16.61
C ASP A 225 14.12 15.70 -17.91
N ARG A 226 14.77 14.52 -17.89
CA ARG A 226 14.78 13.59 -19.03
C ARG A 226 13.39 13.02 -19.30
N TRP A 227 12.64 12.66 -18.27
CA TRP A 227 11.30 12.11 -18.42
C TRP A 227 10.32 13.15 -18.98
N GLU A 228 10.29 14.35 -18.39
CA GLU A 228 9.43 15.44 -18.84
C GLU A 228 9.73 15.82 -20.29
N ARG A 229 11.01 15.86 -20.67
CA ARG A 229 11.41 16.09 -22.07
C ARG A 229 10.86 15.01 -23.01
N LEU A 230 11.03 13.74 -22.68
CA LEU A 230 10.50 12.63 -23.48
C LEU A 230 8.98 12.69 -23.61
N TYR A 231 8.28 13.07 -22.55
CA TYR A 231 6.83 13.29 -22.59
C TYR A 231 6.47 14.44 -23.55
N ASN A 232 7.13 15.60 -23.42
CA ASN A 232 6.87 16.77 -24.26
C ASN A 232 7.16 16.48 -25.75
N GLU A 233 8.25 15.77 -26.04
CA GLU A 233 8.60 15.33 -27.40
C GLU A 233 7.61 14.30 -27.96
N SER A 234 6.92 13.54 -27.10
CA SER A 234 5.92 12.55 -27.52
C SER A 234 4.70 13.19 -28.19
N GLY A 235 4.38 14.45 -27.84
CA GLY A 235 3.27 15.19 -28.39
C GLY A 235 1.94 14.44 -28.26
N ARG A 236 1.18 14.34 -29.35
CA ARG A 236 -0.11 13.64 -29.41
C ARG A 236 -0.03 12.26 -30.07
N ASP A 237 1.19 11.76 -30.31
CA ASP A 237 1.37 10.50 -31.03
C ASP A 237 1.26 9.31 -30.07
N PRO A 238 0.20 8.48 -30.15
CA PRO A 238 -0.02 7.37 -29.23
C PRO A 238 1.08 6.30 -29.30
N ASP A 239 1.85 6.23 -30.39
CA ASP A 239 2.97 5.28 -30.51
C ASP A 239 4.13 5.60 -29.55
N ASN A 240 4.15 6.80 -28.97
CA ASN A 240 5.17 7.22 -28.00
C ASN A 240 4.78 6.90 -26.54
N PHE A 241 3.62 6.29 -26.31
CA PHE A 241 3.10 5.99 -24.97
C PHE A 241 2.87 4.48 -24.78
N ALA A 242 3.07 4.02 -23.55
CA ALA A 242 2.71 2.67 -23.15
C ALA A 242 1.17 2.54 -23.10
N ARG A 243 0.64 1.41 -23.57
CA ARG A 243 -0.77 1.09 -23.38
C ARG A 243 -0.97 0.57 -21.97
N ASP A 244 -1.99 1.07 -21.28
CA ASP A 244 -2.28 0.67 -19.91
C ASP A 244 -2.46 -0.86 -19.82
N PRO A 245 -1.72 -1.56 -18.93
CA PRO A 245 -1.84 -3.01 -18.78
C PRO A 245 -3.17 -3.48 -18.16
N ILE A 246 -4.00 -2.55 -17.67
CA ILE A 246 -5.31 -2.80 -17.06
C ILE A 246 -6.40 -2.85 -18.14
N ASP A 247 -6.54 -1.80 -18.94
CA ASP A 247 -7.65 -1.64 -19.90
C ASP A 247 -7.22 -1.29 -21.33
N ARG A 248 -5.91 -1.24 -21.59
CA ARG A 248 -5.30 -0.87 -22.88
C ARG A 248 -5.60 0.56 -23.35
N SER A 249 -6.09 1.42 -22.46
CA SER A 249 -6.29 2.84 -22.74
C SER A 249 -4.97 3.57 -22.96
N LEU A 250 -5.09 4.81 -23.43
CA LEU A 250 -3.97 5.75 -23.59
C LEU A 250 -3.88 6.72 -22.41
N TYR A 251 -4.18 6.26 -21.19
CA TYR A 251 -4.17 7.09 -19.99
C TYR A 251 -2.82 7.79 -19.74
N ALA A 252 -1.72 7.16 -20.16
CA ALA A 252 -0.37 7.73 -20.19
C ALA A 252 -0.25 9.08 -20.92
N MET A 253 -1.17 9.42 -21.83
CA MET A 253 -1.16 10.70 -22.56
C MET A 253 -1.72 11.88 -21.76
N THR A 254 -2.21 11.65 -20.54
CA THR A 254 -2.89 12.68 -19.73
C THR A 254 -1.92 13.75 -19.24
N ASN A 255 -0.82 13.33 -18.63
CA ASN A 255 0.27 14.20 -18.18
C ASN A 255 1.54 13.33 -17.97
N HIS A 256 2.70 13.96 -17.76
CA HIS A 256 3.96 13.23 -17.63
C HIS A 256 4.04 12.34 -16.37
N TYR A 257 3.27 12.63 -15.31
CA TYR A 257 3.19 11.76 -14.13
C TYR A 257 2.41 10.48 -14.45
N GLU A 258 1.28 10.57 -15.14
CA GLU A 258 0.53 9.38 -15.58
C GLU A 258 1.31 8.57 -16.62
N ASP A 259 2.03 9.23 -17.53
CA ASP A 259 2.93 8.53 -18.45
C ASP A 259 3.96 7.69 -17.67
N PHE A 260 4.54 8.26 -16.61
CA PHE A 260 5.48 7.54 -15.76
C PHE A 260 4.82 6.35 -15.09
N ALA A 261 3.71 6.56 -14.38
CA ALA A 261 3.04 5.51 -13.62
C ALA A 261 2.48 4.39 -14.52
N VAL A 262 1.94 4.71 -15.69
CA VAL A 262 1.52 3.73 -16.69
C VAL A 262 2.72 2.98 -17.27
N THR A 263 3.81 3.65 -17.63
CA THR A 263 4.99 2.97 -18.17
C THR A 263 5.68 2.09 -17.10
N TYR A 264 5.70 2.55 -15.85
CA TYR A 264 6.19 1.81 -14.69
C TYR A 264 5.37 0.54 -14.44
N SER A 265 4.03 0.66 -14.38
CA SER A 265 3.14 -0.48 -14.21
C SER A 265 3.16 -1.43 -15.42
N ALA A 266 3.31 -0.92 -16.66
CA ALA A 266 3.50 -1.72 -17.86
C ALA A 266 4.82 -2.53 -17.82
N TYR A 267 5.91 -1.91 -17.39
CA TYR A 267 7.19 -2.60 -17.16
C TYR A 267 7.03 -3.74 -16.15
N ILE A 268 6.26 -3.54 -15.09
CA ILE A 268 6.01 -4.58 -14.08
C ILE A 268 5.06 -5.66 -14.61
N ALA A 269 4.03 -5.28 -15.37
CA ALA A 269 3.02 -6.20 -15.89
C ALA A 269 3.66 -7.30 -16.73
N ASP A 270 4.56 -6.94 -17.64
CA ASP A 270 5.42 -7.86 -18.39
C ASP A 270 6.58 -7.08 -19.05
N SER A 271 7.76 -7.10 -18.41
CA SER A 271 8.90 -6.31 -18.88
C SER A 271 9.32 -6.71 -20.29
N GLN A 272 9.27 -8.00 -20.63
CA GLN A 272 9.74 -8.51 -21.91
C GLN A 272 8.80 -8.08 -23.04
N VAL A 273 7.50 -8.24 -22.85
CA VAL A 273 6.49 -7.87 -23.86
C VAL A 273 6.53 -6.38 -24.18
N TYR A 274 6.48 -5.53 -23.15
CA TYR A 274 6.39 -4.09 -23.34
C TYR A 274 7.69 -3.46 -23.90
N ILE A 275 8.85 -3.97 -23.50
CA ILE A 275 10.13 -3.53 -24.07
C ILE A 275 10.26 -4.01 -25.53
N SER A 276 9.85 -5.24 -25.84
CA SER A 276 9.88 -5.76 -27.22
C SER A 276 8.98 -4.95 -28.15
N GLU A 277 7.82 -4.53 -27.66
CA GLU A 277 6.94 -3.60 -28.37
C GLU A 277 7.63 -2.26 -28.65
N ALA A 278 8.28 -1.67 -27.64
CA ALA A 278 9.01 -0.42 -27.78
C ALA A 278 10.20 -0.52 -28.75
N ILE A 279 10.94 -1.63 -28.74
CA ILE A 279 12.00 -1.93 -29.72
C ILE A 279 11.42 -1.97 -31.14
N THR A 280 10.30 -2.69 -31.32
CA THR A 280 9.63 -2.80 -32.62
C THR A 280 9.18 -1.44 -33.15
N ARG A 281 8.64 -0.57 -32.28
CA ARG A 281 8.29 0.81 -32.65
C ARG A 281 9.53 1.64 -32.99
N SER A 282 10.61 1.50 -32.22
CA SER A 282 11.87 2.20 -32.50
C SER A 282 12.47 1.84 -33.86
N GLN A 283 12.39 0.57 -34.27
CA GLN A 283 12.82 0.12 -35.61
C GLN A 283 12.01 0.74 -36.76
N ARG A 284 10.83 1.31 -36.46
CA ARG A 284 9.97 2.04 -37.39
C ARG A 284 10.10 3.57 -37.23
N ASN A 285 11.25 4.04 -36.74
CA ASN A 285 11.53 5.46 -36.48
C ASN A 285 10.62 6.11 -35.42
N LYS A 286 10.13 5.34 -34.43
CA LYS A 286 9.39 5.83 -33.26
C LYS A 286 10.13 5.49 -31.95
N PRO A 287 11.24 6.18 -31.63
CA PRO A 287 12.15 5.74 -30.56
C PRO A 287 11.72 6.14 -29.14
N LEU A 288 10.79 7.09 -28.98
CA LEU A 288 10.55 7.75 -27.69
C LEU A 288 10.06 6.79 -26.61
N LEU A 289 9.16 5.85 -26.93
CA LEU A 289 8.73 4.84 -25.95
C LEU A 289 9.90 3.96 -25.47
N LEU A 290 10.84 3.62 -26.36
CA LEU A 290 12.02 2.85 -25.97
C LEU A 290 12.92 3.65 -25.02
N GLN A 291 13.10 4.95 -25.28
CA GLN A 291 13.86 5.82 -24.38
C GLN A 291 13.21 5.94 -23.00
N LYS A 292 11.88 6.00 -22.94
CA LYS A 292 11.13 5.94 -21.68
C LYS A 292 11.40 4.63 -20.93
N PHE A 293 11.33 3.47 -21.60
CA PHE A 293 11.67 2.19 -20.96
C PHE A 293 13.13 2.08 -20.52
N LYS A 294 14.09 2.68 -21.24
CA LYS A 294 15.47 2.79 -20.77
C LYS A 294 15.56 3.56 -19.46
N LEU A 295 14.81 4.66 -19.32
CA LEU A 295 14.76 5.41 -18.06
C LEU A 295 14.10 4.60 -16.94
N ILE A 296 12.96 3.96 -17.19
CA ILE A 296 12.31 3.08 -16.19
C ILE A 296 13.25 1.97 -15.73
N THR A 297 14.02 1.38 -16.65
CA THR A 297 15.04 0.36 -16.35
C THR A 297 16.06 0.86 -15.32
N GLU A 298 16.42 2.16 -15.31
CA GLU A 298 17.32 2.74 -14.32
C GLU A 298 16.79 2.63 -12.88
N TYR A 299 15.47 2.74 -12.67
CA TYR A 299 14.86 2.66 -11.34
C TYR A 299 15.02 1.27 -10.73
N PHE A 300 14.99 0.23 -11.57
CA PHE A 300 15.07 -1.18 -11.14
C PHE A 300 16.51 -1.73 -11.13
N ARG A 301 17.52 -0.90 -11.41
CA ARG A 301 18.93 -1.31 -11.33
C ARG A 301 19.32 -1.60 -9.89
N HIS A 302 20.13 -2.63 -9.73
CA HIS A 302 20.72 -3.01 -8.46
C HIS A 302 22.09 -3.64 -8.70
N THR A 303 22.87 -3.82 -7.64
CA THR A 303 24.19 -4.44 -7.70
C THR A 303 24.14 -5.82 -7.05
N VAL A 304 24.59 -6.85 -7.78
CA VAL A 304 24.78 -8.21 -7.27
C VAL A 304 26.22 -8.59 -7.58
N GLU A 305 27.00 -8.97 -6.56
CA GLU A 305 28.40 -9.41 -6.75
C GLU A 305 29.24 -8.41 -7.57
N ASN A 306 29.08 -7.11 -7.29
CA ASN A 306 29.72 -5.99 -8.02
C ASN A 306 29.34 -5.85 -9.50
N GLN A 307 28.32 -6.56 -9.97
CA GLN A 307 27.76 -6.40 -11.31
C GLN A 307 26.43 -5.65 -11.24
N THR A 308 26.27 -4.65 -12.11
CA THR A 308 24.98 -3.98 -12.30
C THR A 308 24.03 -4.92 -13.02
N LYS A 309 22.93 -5.24 -12.34
CA LYS A 309 21.80 -5.99 -12.88
C LYS A 309 20.54 -5.15 -12.80
N VAL A 310 19.46 -5.63 -13.40
CA VAL A 310 18.14 -4.99 -13.33
C VAL A 310 17.08 -6.03 -12.97
N TYR A 311 16.10 -5.61 -12.17
CA TYR A 311 14.92 -6.43 -11.93
C TYR A 311 13.94 -6.33 -13.09
N ILE A 312 13.57 -7.48 -13.66
CA ILE A 312 12.46 -7.62 -14.59
C ILE A 312 11.29 -8.33 -13.91
N TYR A 313 10.09 -8.16 -14.47
CA TYR A 313 8.84 -8.60 -13.86
C TYR A 313 7.89 -9.21 -14.87
N ARG A 314 6.98 -10.03 -14.34
CA ARG A 314 5.78 -10.50 -15.02
C ARG A 314 4.68 -10.72 -13.98
N VAL A 315 3.49 -10.19 -14.20
CA VAL A 315 2.32 -10.44 -13.36
C VAL A 315 1.41 -11.45 -14.05
N GLY A 316 1.18 -12.58 -13.40
CA GLY A 316 0.33 -13.66 -13.90
C GLY A 316 -1.13 -13.25 -14.08
N THR A 317 -1.90 -14.13 -14.71
CA THR A 317 -3.33 -13.92 -14.99
C THR A 317 -4.23 -14.79 -14.12
N GLU A 318 -3.67 -15.44 -13.09
CA GLU A 318 -4.42 -16.28 -12.18
C GLU A 318 -5.35 -15.45 -11.29
N ALA A 319 -6.46 -16.07 -10.87
CA ALA A 319 -7.44 -15.47 -9.98
C ALA A 319 -7.66 -16.38 -8.75
N PRO A 320 -8.01 -15.81 -7.58
CA PRO A 320 -8.17 -14.39 -7.31
C PRO A 320 -6.85 -13.67 -7.07
N ILE A 321 -5.75 -14.39 -6.80
CA ILE A 321 -4.43 -13.83 -6.52
C ILE A 321 -3.47 -14.18 -7.67
N PRO A 322 -3.09 -13.20 -8.52
CA PRO A 322 -2.10 -13.44 -9.57
C PRO A 322 -0.73 -13.64 -8.93
N THR A 323 0.07 -14.54 -9.50
CA THR A 323 1.46 -14.67 -9.06
C THR A 323 2.29 -13.52 -9.62
N ILE A 324 3.10 -12.88 -8.78
CA ILE A 324 4.06 -11.88 -9.24
C ILE A 324 5.41 -12.57 -9.42
N TYR A 325 5.94 -12.52 -10.64
CA TYR A 325 7.28 -13.02 -10.95
C TYR A 325 8.27 -11.87 -11.04
N ARG A 326 9.45 -12.03 -10.43
CA ARG A 326 10.59 -11.12 -10.55
C ARG A 326 11.85 -11.90 -10.85
N ALA A 327 12.74 -11.36 -11.68
CA ALA A 327 14.07 -11.92 -11.88
C ALA A 327 15.13 -10.83 -11.94
N SER A 328 16.38 -11.16 -11.63
CA SER A 328 17.54 -10.28 -11.78
C SER A 328 18.33 -10.70 -13.02
N VAL A 329 18.44 -9.79 -13.99
CA VAL A 329 19.10 -10.04 -15.29
C VAL A 329 20.18 -9.00 -15.58
N PRO A 330 21.19 -9.33 -16.41
CA PRO A 330 22.15 -8.35 -16.91
C PRO A 330 21.50 -7.25 -17.75
N LEU A 331 22.26 -6.20 -18.03
CA LEU A 331 21.90 -5.16 -18.99
C LEU A 331 22.65 -5.37 -20.31
N THR A 332 21.99 -5.06 -21.43
CA THR A 332 22.64 -4.90 -22.73
C THR A 332 23.47 -3.62 -22.78
N ALA A 333 24.33 -3.47 -23.79
CA ALA A 333 25.08 -2.24 -24.03
C ALA A 333 24.19 -0.99 -24.21
N ASP A 334 22.96 -1.19 -24.67
CA ASP A 334 21.96 -0.13 -24.86
C ASP A 334 21.23 0.27 -23.57
N GLY A 335 21.56 -0.36 -22.44
CA GLY A 335 20.96 -0.08 -21.14
C GLY A 335 19.58 -0.68 -20.93
N LEU A 336 19.21 -1.72 -21.69
CA LEU A 336 17.97 -2.48 -21.55
C LEU A 336 18.23 -3.82 -20.83
N PRO A 337 17.22 -4.45 -20.21
CA PRO A 337 17.38 -5.80 -19.69
C PRO A 337 17.77 -6.80 -20.79
N ASP A 338 18.69 -7.71 -20.48
CA ASP A 338 19.09 -8.79 -21.37
C ASP A 338 18.23 -10.04 -21.13
N PHE A 339 17.48 -10.45 -22.16
CA PHE A 339 16.58 -11.60 -22.13
C PHE A 339 17.14 -12.84 -22.86
N THR A 340 18.43 -12.86 -23.22
CA THR A 340 19.02 -13.92 -24.05
C THR A 340 19.27 -15.23 -23.29
N ALA A 341 19.57 -15.14 -21.99
CA ALA A 341 19.82 -16.30 -21.14
C ALA A 341 18.52 -16.81 -20.48
N PRO A 342 18.46 -18.09 -20.07
CA PRO A 342 17.35 -18.60 -19.27
C PRO A 342 17.14 -17.78 -17.99
N ILE A 343 15.91 -17.32 -17.78
CA ILE A 343 15.55 -16.43 -16.67
C ILE A 343 15.15 -17.27 -15.44
N GLN A 344 15.81 -17.01 -14.31
CA GLN A 344 15.45 -17.58 -13.02
C GLN A 344 14.45 -16.67 -12.30
N TRP A 345 13.18 -17.09 -12.31
CA TRP A 345 12.09 -16.33 -11.71
C TRP A 345 11.92 -16.64 -10.22
N GLU A 346 11.91 -15.60 -9.40
CA GLU A 346 11.34 -15.60 -8.06
C GLU A 346 9.82 -15.38 -8.16
N SER A 347 9.06 -16.00 -7.27
CA SER A 347 7.58 -15.87 -7.22
C SER A 347 7.15 -15.29 -5.87
N PHE A 348 6.17 -14.40 -5.90
CA PHE A 348 5.60 -13.73 -4.74
C PHE A 348 4.10 -13.99 -4.64
#